data_AF-A0A1A3TXU3-F1
#
_entry.id   AF-A0A1A3TXU3-F1
#
_cell.length_a   1.000
_cell.length_b   1.000
_cell.length_c   1.000
_cell.angle_alpha   90.00
_cell.angle_beta   90.00
_cell.angle_gamma   90.00
#
_symmetry.space_group_name_H-M   'P 1'
#
loop_
_entity.id
_entity.type
_entity.pdbx_description
1 polymer ?
#
loop_
_entity_poly.entity_id
_entity_poly.type
_entity_poly.pdbx_seq_one_letter_code
_entity_poly.pdbx_strand_id
1 'polypeptide(L)'
;MSGTLAESIASLRQRMRHTEPMTAAPARALSTAIEAFAGQVYFAPECHRGYAALGFRPSPATSGGVEMPDGPAYFCSRGSALGQAPGAVIAATFAVFNPAVVVPAVDYGWTLTDAPTIRAARTDGSVAQLRRVLGESPEGLARAVELLRRAADGLALAGKPLFAGLVADGLAGDPLTDAWQLADQLREYRGDAHVNAWTAEGFDGVEIGLITELYRGFRPRTYVRSRAWSADELSAGEERLAQRGLARDGALTDAGRAARESVETATDAACAPIVARLGDDLGELVELVGGWSKRLRAAGAFPRG
;
A
#
# COMPACT_ATOMS: atom_id res chain seq x y z
N MET A 1 -15.97 -21.37 -52.05
CA MET A 1 -14.99 -21.39 -50.95
C MET A 1 -14.81 -20.00 -50.31
N SER A 2 -15.90 -19.28 -49.99
CA SER A 2 -15.82 -17.91 -49.43
C SER A 2 -16.52 -17.74 -48.08
N GLY A 3 -17.21 -18.76 -47.57
CA GLY A 3 -17.95 -18.68 -46.29
C GLY A 3 -17.08 -18.87 -45.04
N THR A 4 -16.02 -19.69 -45.11
CA THR A 4 -15.23 -20.09 -43.94
C THR A 4 -14.27 -19.02 -43.43
N LEU A 5 -13.77 -18.14 -44.30
CA LEU A 5 -12.86 -17.06 -43.89
C LEU A 5 -13.61 -15.92 -43.19
N ALA A 6 -14.84 -15.63 -43.62
CA ALA A 6 -15.68 -14.57 -43.05
C ALA A 6 -16.18 -14.94 -41.65
N GLU A 7 -16.56 -16.21 -41.43
CA GLU A 7 -16.95 -16.73 -40.11
C GLU A 7 -15.76 -16.77 -39.13
N SER A 8 -14.55 -17.05 -39.62
CA SER A 8 -13.33 -17.06 -38.79
C SER A 8 -12.91 -15.64 -38.37
N ILE A 9 -13.05 -14.65 -39.25
CA ILE A 9 -12.82 -13.23 -38.93
C ILE A 9 -13.93 -12.67 -38.02
N ALA A 10 -15.17 -13.11 -38.17
CA ALA A 10 -16.27 -12.74 -37.27
C ALA A 10 -16.06 -13.34 -35.86
N SER A 11 -15.61 -14.60 -35.77
CA SER A 11 -15.25 -15.27 -34.50
C SER A 11 -14.04 -14.63 -33.81
N LEU A 12 -13.03 -14.19 -34.57
CA LEU A 12 -11.91 -13.40 -34.03
C LEU A 12 -12.37 -12.02 -33.56
N ARG A 13 -13.22 -11.32 -34.33
CA ARG A 13 -13.78 -10.02 -33.93
C ARG A 13 -14.76 -10.14 -32.75
N GLN A 14 -15.33 -11.31 -32.50
CA GLN A 14 -16.20 -11.55 -31.33
C GLN A 14 -15.36 -11.91 -30.09
N ARG A 15 -14.24 -12.63 -30.25
CA ARG A 15 -13.25 -12.84 -29.17
C ARG A 15 -12.45 -11.58 -28.82
N MET A 16 -12.25 -10.68 -29.77
CA MET A 16 -11.61 -9.37 -29.54
C MET A 16 -12.58 -8.29 -29.02
N ARG A 17 -13.88 -8.61 -28.88
CA ARG A 17 -14.91 -7.70 -28.32
C ARG A 17 -15.24 -7.96 -26.84
N HIS A 18 -14.51 -8.86 -26.19
CA HIS A 18 -14.50 -9.02 -24.73
C HIS A 18 -13.13 -8.72 -24.12
N THR A 19 -12.47 -7.69 -24.63
CA THR A 19 -11.61 -6.86 -23.78
C THR A 19 -12.46 -5.67 -23.36
N GLU A 20 -13.43 -5.92 -22.47
CA GLU A 20 -13.85 -4.87 -21.56
C GLU A 20 -12.58 -4.29 -20.92
N PRO A 21 -12.51 -2.99 -20.60
CA PRO A 21 -11.46 -2.55 -19.69
C PRO A 21 -11.61 -3.46 -18.47
N MET A 22 -10.58 -4.24 -18.13
CA MET A 22 -10.62 -5.05 -16.92
C MET A 22 -10.90 -4.08 -15.78
N THR A 23 -12.16 -3.96 -15.39
CA THR A 23 -12.56 -3.22 -14.21
C THR A 23 -11.83 -3.93 -13.10
N ALA A 24 -10.84 -3.27 -12.52
CA ALA A 24 -10.06 -3.84 -11.42
C ALA A 24 -11.05 -4.43 -10.41
N ALA A 25 -10.76 -5.61 -9.87
CA ALA A 25 -11.62 -6.24 -8.88
C ALA A 25 -12.04 -5.20 -7.81
N PRO A 26 -13.29 -5.21 -7.32
CA PRO A 26 -13.84 -4.14 -6.46
C PRO A 26 -12.90 -3.68 -5.32
N ALA A 27 -12.24 -4.62 -4.64
CA ALA A 27 -11.27 -4.32 -3.58
C ALA A 27 -10.01 -3.58 -4.10
N ARG A 28 -9.54 -3.91 -5.31
CA ARG A 28 -8.41 -3.23 -5.96
C ARG A 28 -8.78 -1.83 -6.44
N ALA A 29 -10.02 -1.63 -6.88
CA ALA A 29 -10.51 -0.30 -7.25
C ALA A 29 -10.48 0.65 -6.04
N LEU A 30 -11.00 0.21 -4.90
CA LEU A 30 -10.91 0.97 -3.64
C LEU A 30 -9.46 1.18 -3.20
N SER A 31 -8.65 0.11 -3.19
CA SER A 31 -7.23 0.21 -2.84
C SER A 31 -6.49 1.25 -3.68
N THR A 32 -6.79 1.32 -4.98
CA THR A 32 -6.19 2.31 -5.90
C THR A 32 -6.68 3.72 -5.59
N ALA A 33 -7.96 3.87 -5.27
CA ALA A 33 -8.56 5.16 -4.93
C ALA A 33 -7.98 5.75 -3.65
N ILE A 34 -7.76 4.94 -2.61
CA ILE A 34 -7.25 5.42 -1.31
C ILE A 34 -5.73 5.65 -1.28
N GLU A 35 -4.96 5.06 -2.20
CA GLU A 35 -3.50 4.95 -2.07
C GLU A 35 -2.80 6.31 -1.91
N ALA A 36 -3.14 7.31 -2.72
CA ALA A 36 -2.51 8.62 -2.59
C ALA A 36 -3.06 9.42 -1.40
N PHE A 37 -4.35 9.28 -1.10
CA PHE A 37 -4.99 9.96 0.04
C PHE A 37 -4.42 9.49 1.39
N ALA A 38 -4.31 8.18 1.61
CA ALA A 38 -3.72 7.62 2.82
C ALA A 38 -2.18 7.69 2.80
N GLY A 39 -1.57 7.29 1.69
CA GLY A 39 -0.13 7.07 1.57
C GLY A 39 0.72 8.34 1.45
N GLN A 40 0.14 9.52 1.22
CA GLN A 40 0.89 10.79 1.17
C GLN A 40 1.69 11.08 2.44
N VAL A 41 1.25 10.52 3.58
CA VAL A 41 1.93 10.64 4.88
C VAL A 41 3.41 10.24 4.85
N TYR A 42 3.83 9.35 3.94
CA TYR A 42 5.24 8.95 3.83
C TYR A 42 6.12 9.94 3.06
N PHE A 43 5.49 10.88 2.36
CA PHE A 43 6.11 11.77 1.38
C PHE A 43 5.90 13.25 1.72
N ALA A 44 5.05 13.54 2.70
CA ALA A 44 4.65 14.89 3.04
C ALA A 44 5.74 15.68 3.75
N PRO A 45 6.16 16.86 3.22
CA PRO A 45 7.10 17.75 3.91
C PRO A 45 6.66 18.10 5.33
N GLU A 46 5.35 18.22 5.56
CA GLU A 46 4.74 18.45 6.86
C GLU A 46 5.07 17.32 7.86
N CYS A 47 4.97 16.06 7.44
CA CYS A 47 5.35 14.90 8.26
C CYS A 47 6.85 14.90 8.55
N HIS A 48 7.69 15.08 7.51
CA HIS A 48 9.16 15.07 7.67
C HIS A 48 9.65 16.20 8.59
N ARG A 49 9.03 17.39 8.54
CA ARG A 49 9.31 18.47 9.50
C ARG A 49 8.91 18.09 10.93
N GLY A 50 7.76 17.43 11.10
CA GLY A 50 7.32 16.90 12.39
C GLY A 50 8.32 15.90 12.96
N TYR A 51 8.79 14.94 12.15
CA TYR A 51 9.79 13.96 12.58
C TYR A 51 11.14 14.61 12.88
N ALA A 52 11.58 15.59 12.08
CA ALA A 52 12.82 16.31 12.35
C ALA A 52 12.79 17.07 13.69
N ALA A 53 11.64 17.64 14.06
CA ALA A 53 11.45 18.27 15.37
C ALA A 53 11.54 17.28 16.55
N LEU A 54 11.31 15.98 16.30
CA LEU A 54 11.50 14.89 17.27
C LEU A 54 12.94 14.34 17.28
N GLY A 55 13.87 14.93 16.54
CA GLY A 55 15.28 14.53 16.51
C GLY A 55 15.67 13.55 15.41
N PHE A 56 14.73 13.13 14.55
CA PHE A 56 15.08 12.37 13.35
C PHE A 56 15.81 13.27 12.34
N ARG A 57 16.49 12.63 11.38
CA ARG A 57 17.06 13.40 10.26
C ARG A 57 15.96 13.94 9.35
N PRO A 58 16.18 15.09 8.70
CA PRO A 58 15.30 15.54 7.65
C PRO A 58 15.29 14.54 6.49
N SER A 59 14.32 14.69 5.59
CA SER A 59 14.26 13.94 4.33
C SER A 59 15.63 13.91 3.64
N PRO A 60 16.19 12.71 3.35
CA PRO A 60 17.53 12.60 2.80
C PRO A 60 17.60 12.98 1.32
N ALA A 61 16.46 13.04 0.62
CA ALA A 61 16.37 13.36 -0.80
C ALA A 61 14.95 13.73 -1.19
N THR A 62 14.82 14.42 -2.32
CA THR A 62 13.54 14.55 -3.01
C THR A 62 13.54 13.69 -4.28
N SER A 63 12.42 13.05 -4.60
CA SER A 63 12.25 12.28 -5.83
C SER A 63 10.84 12.47 -6.37
N GLY A 64 10.72 12.73 -7.67
CA GLY A 64 9.41 12.96 -8.30
C GLY A 64 8.63 14.16 -7.72
N GLY A 65 9.32 15.12 -7.09
CA GLY A 65 8.72 16.31 -6.47
C GLY A 65 8.23 16.12 -5.04
N VAL A 66 8.44 14.95 -4.44
CA VAL A 66 8.12 14.68 -3.03
C VAL A 66 9.36 14.40 -2.19
N GLU A 67 9.22 14.52 -0.88
CA GLU A 67 10.25 14.14 0.09
C GLU A 67 10.34 12.63 0.20
N MET A 68 11.56 12.12 0.37
CA MET A 68 11.80 10.71 0.66
C MET A 68 11.92 10.49 2.17
N PRO A 69 11.47 9.34 2.70
CA PRO A 69 11.61 9.06 4.12
C PRO A 69 13.05 8.85 4.57
N ASP A 70 13.40 9.42 5.73
CA ASP A 70 14.46 8.89 6.58
C ASP A 70 14.00 7.55 7.18
N GLY A 71 14.86 6.53 7.12
CA GLY A 71 14.52 5.14 7.47
C GLY A 71 13.96 4.99 8.89
N PRO A 72 14.70 5.41 9.94
CA PRO A 72 14.22 5.41 11.32
C PRO A 72 12.86 6.10 11.50
N ALA A 73 12.68 7.30 10.93
CA ALA A 73 11.41 8.03 11.01
C ALA A 73 10.26 7.26 10.34
N TYR A 74 10.50 6.64 9.18
CA TYR A 74 9.49 5.83 8.48
C TYR A 74 9.08 4.60 9.30
N PHE A 75 10.05 3.83 9.80
CA PHE A 75 9.76 2.61 10.54
C PHE A 75 9.08 2.91 11.87
N CYS A 76 9.51 3.95 12.57
CA CYS A 76 8.90 4.35 13.84
C CYS A 76 7.51 4.97 13.63
N SER A 77 7.33 5.86 12.64
CA SER A 77 6.04 6.54 12.43
C SER A 77 4.94 5.56 12.02
N ARG A 78 5.21 4.66 11.07
CA ARG A 78 4.26 3.61 10.67
C ARG A 78 4.14 2.52 11.73
N GLY A 79 5.27 2.13 12.35
CA GLY A 79 5.33 1.08 13.36
C GLY A 79 4.67 1.48 14.68
N SER A 80 4.49 2.78 14.95
CA SER A 80 3.77 3.29 16.10
C SER A 80 2.34 2.73 16.21
N ALA A 81 1.75 2.27 15.09
CA ALA A 81 0.51 1.48 15.04
C ALA A 81 0.52 0.32 16.05
N LEU A 82 1.66 -0.34 16.22
CA LEU A 82 1.87 -1.48 17.13
C LEU A 82 2.25 -1.06 18.56
N GLY A 83 2.19 0.24 18.87
CA GLY A 83 2.79 0.82 20.06
C GLY A 83 4.31 0.94 19.94
N GLN A 84 5.01 1.03 21.07
CA GLN A 84 6.47 1.11 21.13
C GLN A 84 7.09 -0.30 21.07
N ALA A 85 6.78 -1.03 20.00
CA ALA A 85 7.21 -2.41 19.82
C ALA A 85 8.71 -2.49 19.45
N PRO A 86 9.44 -3.57 19.86
CA PRO A 86 10.82 -3.79 19.44
C PRO A 86 10.97 -3.87 17.91
N GLY A 87 12.15 -3.52 17.39
CA GLY A 87 12.43 -3.54 15.95
C GLY A 87 12.12 -4.87 15.26
N ALA A 88 12.33 -6.00 15.94
CA ALA A 88 12.02 -7.32 15.38
C ALA A 88 10.52 -7.53 15.12
N VAL A 89 9.66 -6.99 15.98
CA VAL A 89 8.19 -7.07 15.82
C VAL A 89 7.73 -6.19 14.64
N ILE A 90 8.31 -5.00 14.52
CA ILE A 90 8.03 -4.10 13.38
C ILE A 90 8.54 -4.73 12.08
N ALA A 91 9.75 -5.30 12.05
CA ALA A 91 10.30 -5.98 10.89
C ALA A 91 9.43 -7.16 10.44
N ALA A 92 9.00 -8.01 11.38
CA ALA A 92 8.12 -9.14 11.10
C ALA A 92 6.76 -8.69 10.52
N THR A 93 6.21 -7.59 11.04
CA THR A 93 4.93 -7.04 10.55
C THR A 93 5.07 -6.39 9.18
N PHE A 94 6.18 -5.69 8.94
CA PHE A 94 6.40 -5.00 7.67
C PHE A 94 6.83 -5.96 6.56
N ALA A 95 7.41 -7.10 6.94
CA ALA A 95 7.62 -8.37 6.22
C ALA A 95 8.40 -8.34 4.88
N VAL A 96 8.29 -7.28 4.09
CA VAL A 96 8.98 -7.10 2.80
C VAL A 96 10.31 -6.35 2.93
N PHE A 97 10.58 -5.73 4.09
CA PHE A 97 11.82 -5.00 4.37
C PHE A 97 12.87 -5.90 5.00
N ASN A 98 14.14 -5.65 4.68
CA ASN A 98 15.26 -6.35 5.28
C ASN A 98 15.31 -6.12 6.81
N PRO A 99 15.10 -7.16 7.65
CA PRO A 99 15.15 -7.02 9.10
C PRO A 99 16.48 -6.46 9.61
N ALA A 100 17.60 -6.74 8.93
CA ALA A 100 18.92 -6.23 9.30
C ALA A 100 19.02 -4.70 9.23
N VAL A 101 18.11 -4.05 8.49
CA VAL A 101 18.00 -2.58 8.41
C VAL A 101 16.88 -2.05 9.31
N VAL A 102 15.74 -2.74 9.35
CA VAL A 102 14.57 -2.30 10.13
C VAL A 102 14.89 -2.30 11.63
N VAL A 103 15.45 -3.39 12.15
CA VAL A 103 15.68 -3.56 13.60
C VAL A 103 16.53 -2.42 14.19
N PRO A 104 17.78 -2.18 13.71
CA PRO A 104 18.59 -1.10 14.28
C PRO A 104 18.01 0.29 14.02
N ALA A 105 17.27 0.50 12.92
CA ALA A 105 16.64 1.78 12.64
C ALA A 105 15.50 2.10 13.62
N VAL A 106 14.70 1.10 13.98
CA VAL A 106 13.67 1.23 15.01
C VAL A 106 14.30 1.43 16.39
N ASP A 107 15.28 0.59 16.75
CA ASP A 107 15.94 0.67 18.06
C ASP A 107 16.54 2.07 18.26
N TYR A 108 17.18 2.62 17.23
CA TYR A 108 17.64 4.02 17.22
C TYR A 108 16.49 5.02 17.34
N GLY A 109 15.42 4.89 16.54
CA GLY A 109 14.29 5.84 16.57
C GLY A 109 13.58 5.91 17.92
N TRP A 110 13.47 4.78 18.64
CA TRP A 110 12.95 4.74 20.01
C TRP A 110 13.87 5.37 21.06
N THR A 111 15.13 5.69 20.74
CA THR A 111 15.96 6.56 21.61
C THR A 111 15.64 8.04 21.44
N LEU A 112 14.96 8.44 20.36
CA LEU A 112 14.67 9.83 20.03
C LEU A 112 13.29 10.27 20.51
N THR A 113 12.30 9.39 20.44
CA THR A 113 10.91 9.67 20.77
C THR A 113 10.13 8.42 21.16
N ASP A 114 8.85 8.57 21.49
CA ASP A 114 7.92 7.47 21.78
C ASP A 114 6.82 7.31 20.73
N ALA A 115 6.13 6.16 20.79
CA ALA A 115 5.10 5.81 19.81
C ALA A 115 3.92 6.81 19.77
N PRO A 116 3.31 7.24 20.90
CA PRO A 116 2.26 8.26 20.86
C PRO A 116 2.72 9.58 20.23
N THR A 117 3.93 10.05 20.55
CA THR A 117 4.45 11.34 20.07
C THR A 117 4.70 11.32 18.57
N ILE A 118 5.38 10.30 18.03
CA ILE A 118 5.62 10.21 16.59
C ILE A 118 4.34 9.98 15.79
N ARG A 119 3.36 9.29 16.39
CA ARG A 119 2.03 9.09 15.79
C ARG A 119 1.24 10.40 15.70
N ALA A 120 1.30 11.24 16.74
CA ALA A 120 0.72 12.58 16.69
C ALA A 120 1.36 13.40 15.56
N ALA A 121 2.71 13.42 15.48
CA ALA A 121 3.42 14.11 14.40
C ALA A 121 3.08 13.57 13.00
N ARG A 122 2.89 12.25 12.86
CA ARG A 122 2.42 11.59 11.62
C ARG A 122 1.04 12.08 11.22
N THR A 123 0.10 12.13 12.17
CA THR A 123 -1.29 12.54 11.93
C THR A 123 -1.37 14.02 11.59
N ASP A 124 -0.75 14.86 12.40
CA ASP A 124 -0.72 16.31 12.20
C ASP A 124 -0.09 16.68 10.85
N GLY A 125 1.04 16.06 10.52
CA GLY A 125 1.73 16.27 9.26
C GLY A 125 0.87 15.82 8.06
N SER A 126 0.22 14.67 8.18
CA SER A 126 -0.67 14.16 7.14
C SER A 126 -1.82 15.13 6.86
N VAL A 127 -2.56 15.51 7.90
CA VAL A 127 -3.74 16.36 7.77
C VAL A 127 -3.36 17.79 7.34
N ALA A 128 -2.21 18.31 7.80
CA ALA A 128 -1.71 19.60 7.33
C ALA A 128 -1.47 19.62 5.81
N GLN A 129 -0.92 18.54 5.24
CA GLN A 129 -0.80 18.42 3.79
C GLN A 129 -2.17 18.32 3.11
N LEU A 130 -3.08 17.51 3.64
CA LEU A 130 -4.42 17.38 3.10
C LEU A 130 -5.15 18.73 3.09
N ARG A 131 -5.10 19.50 4.18
CA ARG A 131 -5.67 20.86 4.25
C ARG A 131 -5.05 21.79 3.22
N ARG A 132 -3.71 21.78 3.07
CA ARG A 132 -2.99 22.59 2.07
C ARG A 132 -3.43 22.30 0.64
N VAL A 133 -3.65 21.03 0.29
CA VAL A 133 -3.91 20.61 -1.09
C VAL A 133 -5.41 20.53 -1.40
N LEU A 134 -6.21 20.07 -0.44
CA LEU A 134 -7.62 19.74 -0.63
C LEU A 134 -8.58 20.79 -0.06
N GLY A 135 -8.10 21.66 0.84
CA GLY A 135 -8.90 22.57 1.68
C GLY A 135 -9.36 21.91 2.99
N GLU A 136 -9.92 22.72 3.89
CA GLU A 136 -10.42 22.25 5.20
C GLU A 136 -11.60 21.28 5.09
N SER A 137 -12.48 21.49 4.10
CA SER A 137 -13.67 20.68 3.88
C SER A 137 -13.83 20.40 2.37
N PRO A 138 -13.04 19.48 1.81
CA PRO A 138 -13.22 19.07 0.41
C PRO A 138 -14.64 18.60 0.14
N GLU A 139 -15.11 18.83 -1.09
CA GLU A 139 -16.43 18.39 -1.52
C GLU A 139 -16.64 16.89 -1.26
N GLY A 140 -17.81 16.55 -0.71
CA GLY A 140 -18.18 15.17 -0.37
C GLY A 140 -17.55 14.62 0.91
N LEU A 141 -16.85 15.42 1.72
CA LEU A 141 -16.15 14.93 2.93
C LEU A 141 -17.05 14.15 3.89
N ALA A 142 -18.20 14.71 4.27
CA ALA A 142 -19.11 14.06 5.21
C ALA A 142 -19.57 12.68 4.71
N ARG A 143 -19.89 12.57 3.41
CA ARG A 143 -20.31 11.31 2.79
C ARG A 143 -19.16 10.31 2.71
N ALA A 144 -17.95 10.75 2.37
CA ALA A 144 -16.79 9.89 2.36
C ALA A 144 -16.47 9.34 3.76
N VAL A 145 -16.58 10.16 4.82
CA VAL A 145 -16.38 9.70 6.21
C VAL A 145 -17.39 8.62 6.59
N GLU A 146 -18.68 8.81 6.26
CA GLU A 146 -19.72 7.82 6.48
C GLU A 146 -19.39 6.48 5.80
N LEU A 147 -19.03 6.52 4.52
CA LEU A 147 -18.73 5.34 3.71
C LEU A 147 -17.45 4.63 4.17
N LEU A 148 -16.37 5.39 4.47
CA LEU A 148 -15.13 4.86 5.01
C LEU A 148 -15.33 4.19 6.37
N ARG A 149 -16.16 4.79 7.24
CA ARG A 149 -16.51 4.22 8.54
C ARG A 149 -17.28 2.92 8.38
N ARG A 150 -18.32 2.89 7.54
CA ARG A 150 -19.08 1.67 7.25
C ARG A 150 -18.21 0.55 6.65
N ALA A 151 -17.22 0.91 5.84
CA ALA A 151 -16.25 -0.03 5.27
C ALA A 151 -15.31 -0.64 6.32
N ALA A 152 -14.87 0.14 7.31
CA ALA A 152 -13.91 -0.28 8.34
C ALA A 152 -14.57 -0.95 9.56
N ASP A 153 -15.79 -0.53 9.92
CA ASP A 153 -16.47 -0.94 11.15
C ASP A 153 -16.67 -2.46 11.23
N GLY A 154 -16.20 -3.06 12.32
CA GLY A 154 -16.39 -4.49 12.61
C GLY A 154 -15.66 -5.43 11.65
N LEU A 155 -14.64 -4.97 10.92
CA LEU A 155 -13.71 -5.86 10.22
C LEU A 155 -12.91 -6.70 11.24
N ALA A 156 -12.57 -7.93 10.86
CA ALA A 156 -11.84 -8.85 11.73
C ALA A 156 -10.40 -8.37 11.96
N LEU A 157 -9.96 -8.38 13.23
CA LEU A 157 -8.59 -8.01 13.61
C LEU A 157 -7.57 -9.16 13.43
N ALA A 158 -8.04 -10.39 13.35
CA ALA A 158 -7.20 -11.59 13.36
C ALA A 158 -6.19 -11.57 12.19
N GLY A 159 -4.90 -11.68 12.52
CA GLY A 159 -3.81 -11.62 11.54
C GLY A 159 -3.58 -10.25 10.91
N LYS A 160 -4.10 -9.16 11.51
CA LYS A 160 -4.00 -7.80 10.98
C LYS A 160 -3.48 -6.81 12.00
N PRO A 161 -2.19 -6.93 12.39
CA PRO A 161 -1.63 -6.19 13.50
C PRO A 161 -1.60 -4.67 13.26
N LEU A 162 -1.31 -4.19 12.04
CA LEU A 162 -1.29 -2.75 11.77
C LEU A 162 -2.71 -2.18 11.77
N PHE A 163 -3.65 -2.85 11.10
CA PHE A 163 -5.05 -2.47 11.15
C PHE A 163 -5.58 -2.44 12.59
N ALA A 164 -5.32 -3.49 13.37
CA ALA A 164 -5.76 -3.57 14.76
C ALA A 164 -5.19 -2.44 15.62
N GLY A 165 -3.91 -2.11 15.42
CA GLY A 165 -3.24 -1.01 16.09
C GLY A 165 -3.81 0.37 15.75
N LEU A 166 -4.23 0.58 14.49
CA LEU A 166 -4.90 1.81 14.06
C LEU A 166 -6.37 1.89 14.54
N VAL A 167 -7.07 0.77 14.62
CA VAL A 167 -8.43 0.72 15.19
C VAL A 167 -8.42 1.01 16.69
N ALA A 168 -7.45 0.45 17.42
CA ALA A 168 -7.32 0.65 18.86
C ALA A 168 -7.01 2.10 19.27
N ASP A 169 -6.39 2.87 18.38
CA ASP A 169 -6.07 4.28 18.58
C ASP A 169 -7.31 5.18 18.59
N GLY A 170 -8.39 4.72 17.96
CA GLY A 170 -9.61 5.50 17.80
C GLY A 170 -9.50 6.60 16.74
N LEU A 171 -10.53 7.44 16.68
CA LEU A 171 -10.65 8.54 15.72
C LEU A 171 -10.58 9.89 16.44
N ALA A 172 -10.04 10.90 15.77
CA ALA A 172 -9.80 12.22 16.35
C ALA A 172 -11.10 13.05 16.53
N GLY A 173 -12.14 12.77 15.76
CA GLY A 173 -13.41 13.51 15.75
C GLY A 173 -13.41 14.76 14.85
N ASP A 174 -12.30 15.03 14.15
CA ASP A 174 -12.21 16.03 13.08
C ASP A 174 -12.48 15.34 11.73
N PRO A 175 -13.46 15.77 10.92
CA PRO A 175 -13.91 14.99 9.75
C PRO A 175 -12.82 14.65 8.72
N LEU A 176 -11.89 15.58 8.43
CA LEU A 176 -10.81 15.31 7.46
C LEU A 176 -9.76 14.38 8.05
N THR A 177 -9.45 14.55 9.34
CA THR A 177 -8.56 13.65 10.09
C THR A 177 -9.14 12.24 10.15
N ASP A 178 -10.42 12.10 10.51
CA ASP A 178 -11.14 10.82 10.59
C ASP A 178 -11.18 10.13 9.22
N ALA A 179 -11.43 10.88 8.14
CA ALA A 179 -11.38 10.34 6.78
C ALA A 179 -10.01 9.74 6.46
N TRP A 180 -8.93 10.46 6.79
CA TRP A 180 -7.57 9.96 6.57
C TRP A 180 -7.26 8.73 7.45
N GLN A 181 -7.61 8.76 8.73
CA GLN A 181 -7.39 7.63 9.65
C GLN A 181 -8.13 6.37 9.19
N LEU A 182 -9.38 6.50 8.76
CA LEU A 182 -10.16 5.38 8.21
C LEU A 182 -9.57 4.85 6.89
N ALA A 183 -9.08 5.74 6.03
CA ALA A 183 -8.39 5.33 4.81
C ALA A 183 -7.06 4.60 5.10
N ASP A 184 -6.27 5.07 6.10
CA ASP A 184 -5.05 4.40 6.55
C ASP A 184 -5.36 3.02 7.16
N GLN A 185 -6.45 2.91 7.95
CA GLN A 185 -6.95 1.63 8.46
C GLN A 185 -7.26 0.64 7.32
N LEU A 186 -8.03 1.04 6.31
CA LEU A 186 -8.36 0.15 5.18
C LEU A 186 -7.12 -0.20 4.35
N ARG A 187 -6.19 0.73 4.21
CA ARG A 187 -4.90 0.50 3.53
C ARG A 187 -4.07 -0.54 4.28
N GLU A 188 -3.92 -0.41 5.59
CA GLU A 188 -3.16 -1.37 6.40
C GLU A 188 -3.90 -2.71 6.54
N TYR A 189 -5.24 -2.73 6.56
CA TYR A 189 -6.02 -3.97 6.49
C TYR A 189 -5.68 -4.80 5.25
N ARG A 190 -5.59 -4.15 4.08
CA ARG A 190 -5.18 -4.81 2.83
C ARG A 190 -3.69 -5.19 2.88
N GLY A 191 -2.84 -4.34 3.43
CA GLY A 191 -1.41 -4.61 3.60
C GLY A 191 -1.17 -5.89 4.42
N ASP A 192 -1.79 -5.98 5.60
CA ASP A 192 -1.74 -7.16 6.47
C ASP A 192 -2.32 -8.40 5.77
N ALA A 193 -3.45 -8.26 5.07
CA ALA A 193 -4.03 -9.34 4.26
C ALA A 193 -3.06 -9.86 3.19
N HIS A 194 -2.35 -8.95 2.53
CA HIS A 194 -1.38 -9.28 1.50
C HIS A 194 -0.18 -10.03 2.09
N VAL A 195 0.32 -9.60 3.26
CA VAL A 195 1.37 -10.32 4.00
C VAL A 195 0.96 -11.75 4.32
N ASN A 196 -0.25 -11.95 4.83
CA ASN A 196 -0.76 -13.30 5.09
C ASN A 196 -0.86 -14.15 3.81
N ALA A 197 -1.29 -13.54 2.69
CA ALA A 197 -1.44 -14.25 1.42
C ALA A 197 -0.10 -14.74 0.84
N TRP A 198 0.92 -13.89 0.73
CA TRP A 198 2.19 -14.32 0.12
C TRP A 198 3.04 -15.18 1.05
N THR A 199 2.94 -15.01 2.36
CA THR A 199 3.63 -15.90 3.32
C THR A 199 3.05 -17.31 3.29
N ALA A 200 1.72 -17.45 3.14
CA ALA A 200 1.06 -18.75 3.00
C ALA A 200 1.45 -19.47 1.69
N GLU A 201 1.74 -18.72 0.62
CA GLU A 201 2.28 -19.23 -0.65
C GLU A 201 3.80 -19.52 -0.59
N GLY A 202 4.42 -19.36 0.57
CA GLY A 202 5.83 -19.69 0.80
C GLY A 202 6.80 -18.74 0.10
N PHE A 203 6.39 -17.50 -0.18
CA PHE A 203 7.35 -16.47 -0.61
C PHE A 203 8.08 -15.88 0.60
N ASP A 204 9.36 -15.57 0.42
CA ASP A 204 10.06 -14.64 1.31
C ASP A 204 9.94 -13.18 0.83
N GLY A 205 10.43 -12.24 1.65
CA GLY A 205 10.37 -10.80 1.36
C GLY A 205 11.15 -10.36 0.11
N VAL A 206 12.18 -11.11 -0.29
CA VAL A 206 12.95 -10.86 -1.51
C VAL A 206 12.19 -11.39 -2.72
N GLU A 207 11.77 -12.65 -2.68
CA GLU A 207 11.05 -13.30 -3.77
C GLU A 207 9.76 -12.57 -4.12
N ILE A 208 8.95 -12.18 -3.12
CA ILE A 208 7.70 -11.44 -3.37
C ILE A 208 7.96 -10.07 -4.01
N GLY A 209 9.08 -9.43 -3.67
CA GLY A 209 9.51 -8.17 -4.26
C GLY A 209 9.91 -8.33 -5.73
N LEU A 210 10.78 -9.30 -6.02
CA LEU A 210 11.27 -9.60 -7.37
C LEU A 210 10.13 -10.03 -8.31
N ILE A 211 9.28 -10.96 -7.86
CA ILE A 211 8.16 -11.44 -8.68
C ILE A 211 7.14 -10.32 -8.94
N THR A 212 6.98 -9.38 -8.00
CA THR A 212 6.12 -8.20 -8.20
C THR A 212 6.66 -7.27 -9.28
N GLU A 213 7.98 -7.06 -9.35
CA GLU A 213 8.59 -6.28 -10.44
C GLU A 213 8.30 -6.92 -11.80
N LEU A 214 8.52 -8.22 -11.93
CA LEU A 214 8.26 -8.95 -13.17
C LEU A 214 6.77 -8.93 -13.55
N TYR A 215 5.90 -9.13 -12.56
CA TYR A 215 4.44 -9.15 -12.74
C TYR A 215 3.89 -7.79 -13.19
N ARG A 216 4.41 -6.69 -12.62
CA ARG A 216 3.99 -5.33 -12.92
C ARG A 216 4.74 -4.70 -14.10
N GLY A 217 5.76 -5.38 -14.64
CA GLY A 217 6.62 -4.84 -15.70
C GLY A 217 7.53 -3.70 -15.23
N PHE A 218 7.90 -3.68 -13.95
CA PHE A 218 8.84 -2.70 -13.42
C PHE A 218 10.27 -3.00 -13.88
N ARG A 219 11.11 -1.96 -13.88
CA ARG A 219 12.54 -2.13 -14.11
C ARG A 219 13.14 -3.06 -13.03
N PRO A 220 13.92 -4.09 -13.40
CA PRO A 220 14.50 -5.02 -12.43
C PRO A 220 15.28 -4.32 -11.32
N ARG A 221 15.15 -4.84 -10.10
CA ARG A 221 15.86 -4.42 -8.89
C ARG A 221 15.71 -2.94 -8.54
N THR A 222 14.56 -2.33 -8.86
CA THR A 222 14.26 -0.94 -8.48
C THR A 222 13.30 -0.84 -7.30
N TYR A 223 12.19 -1.56 -7.34
CA TYR A 223 11.20 -1.62 -6.27
C TYR A 223 11.73 -2.42 -5.07
N VAL A 224 12.22 -3.64 -5.29
CA VAL A 224 12.67 -4.50 -4.18
C VAL A 224 13.88 -3.90 -3.45
N ARG A 225 14.72 -3.14 -4.17
CA ARG A 225 15.87 -2.43 -3.58
C ARG A 225 15.47 -1.30 -2.63
N SER A 226 14.29 -0.70 -2.81
CA SER A 226 13.73 0.23 -1.81
C SER A 226 13.44 -0.42 -0.46
N ARG A 227 13.49 -1.75 -0.39
CA ARG A 227 13.29 -2.54 0.84
C ARG A 227 14.59 -2.94 1.54
N ALA A 228 15.69 -2.34 1.10
CA ALA A 228 17.03 -2.45 1.68
C ALA A 228 17.73 -3.81 1.55
N TRP A 229 17.33 -4.61 0.54
CA TRP A 229 18.02 -5.85 0.18
C TRP A 229 19.28 -5.56 -0.65
N SER A 230 20.38 -6.23 -0.32
CA SER A 230 21.67 -6.15 -1.00
C SER A 230 21.65 -6.80 -2.39
N ALA A 231 22.66 -6.53 -3.22
CA ALA A 231 22.74 -7.14 -4.55
C ALA A 231 22.80 -8.67 -4.50
N ASP A 232 23.53 -9.22 -3.52
CA ASP A 232 23.73 -10.65 -3.37
C ASP A 232 22.45 -11.35 -2.90
N GLU A 233 21.72 -10.74 -1.94
CA GLU A 233 20.42 -11.26 -1.50
C GLU A 233 19.40 -11.28 -2.65
N LEU A 234 19.40 -10.26 -3.51
CA LEU A 234 18.55 -10.21 -4.70
C LEU A 234 18.93 -11.27 -5.73
N SER A 235 20.23 -11.47 -6.00
CA SER A 235 20.69 -12.54 -6.89
C SER A 235 20.30 -13.92 -6.36
N ALA A 236 20.48 -14.17 -5.06
CA ALA A 236 20.04 -15.41 -4.43
C ALA A 236 18.51 -15.58 -4.51
N GLY A 237 17.74 -14.49 -4.43
CA GLY A 237 16.28 -14.52 -4.62
C GLY A 237 15.86 -14.88 -6.04
N GLU A 238 16.55 -14.34 -7.05
CA GLU A 238 16.34 -14.71 -8.46
C GLU A 238 16.65 -16.20 -8.70
N GLU A 239 17.72 -16.72 -8.09
CA GLU A 239 18.06 -18.15 -8.14
C GLU A 239 16.97 -19.02 -7.49
N ARG A 240 16.43 -18.63 -6.32
CA ARG A 240 15.31 -19.35 -5.68
C ARG A 240 14.06 -19.37 -6.56
N LEU A 241 13.69 -18.23 -7.15
CA LEU A 241 12.57 -18.15 -8.09
C LEU A 241 12.77 -19.04 -9.32
N ALA A 242 14.00 -19.11 -9.85
CA ALA A 242 14.34 -19.98 -10.97
C ALA A 242 14.29 -21.48 -10.60
N GLN A 243 14.82 -21.85 -9.43
CA GLN A 243 14.76 -23.22 -8.90
C GLN A 243 13.32 -23.68 -8.65
N ARG A 244 12.44 -22.77 -8.20
CA ARG A 244 11.00 -23.01 -8.07
C ARG A 244 10.25 -23.01 -9.41
N GLY A 245 10.93 -22.73 -10.51
CA GLY A 245 10.33 -22.65 -11.85
C GLY A 245 9.35 -21.48 -12.03
N LEU A 246 9.43 -20.44 -11.20
CA LEU A 246 8.53 -19.28 -11.22
C LEU A 246 9.03 -18.16 -12.14
N ALA A 247 10.35 -18.08 -12.36
CA ALA A 247 10.95 -17.12 -13.28
C ALA A 247 12.04 -17.78 -14.13
N ARG A 248 12.23 -17.30 -15.35
CA ARG A 248 13.30 -17.71 -16.26
C ARG A 248 13.65 -16.55 -17.18
N ASP A 249 14.94 -16.35 -17.43
CA ASP A 249 15.45 -15.33 -18.38
C ASP A 249 14.88 -13.92 -18.14
N GLY A 250 14.70 -13.55 -16.86
CA GLY A 250 14.16 -12.23 -16.48
C GLY A 250 12.66 -12.06 -16.73
N ALA A 251 11.91 -13.14 -16.92
CA ALA A 251 10.46 -13.13 -17.09
C ALA A 251 9.76 -14.14 -16.17
N LEU A 252 8.47 -13.93 -15.90
CA LEU A 252 7.63 -14.92 -15.23
C LEU A 252 7.38 -16.11 -16.15
N THR A 253 7.45 -17.32 -15.61
CA THR A 253 6.84 -18.49 -16.24
C THR A 253 5.32 -18.45 -16.03
N ASP A 254 4.58 -19.34 -16.70
CA ASP A 254 3.14 -19.49 -16.44
C ASP A 254 2.86 -19.88 -14.98
N ALA A 255 3.71 -20.73 -14.39
CA ALA A 255 3.64 -21.08 -12.97
C ALA A 255 3.90 -19.88 -12.06
N GLY A 256 4.89 -19.04 -12.39
CA GLY A 256 5.15 -17.79 -11.65
C GLY A 256 4.01 -16.79 -11.73
N ARG A 257 3.42 -16.63 -12.92
CA ARG A 257 2.22 -15.80 -13.10
C ARG A 257 1.06 -16.34 -12.28
N ALA A 258 0.79 -17.64 -12.34
CA ALA A 258 -0.27 -18.27 -11.57
C ALA A 258 -0.05 -18.13 -10.05
N ALA A 259 1.15 -18.37 -9.54
CA ALA A 259 1.49 -18.20 -8.13
C ALA A 259 1.28 -16.74 -7.69
N ARG A 260 1.70 -15.77 -8.51
CA ARG A 260 1.51 -14.36 -8.20
C ARG A 260 0.04 -13.92 -8.22
N GLU A 261 -0.76 -14.44 -9.15
CA GLU A 261 -2.21 -14.21 -9.20
C GLU A 261 -2.94 -14.86 -8.02
N SER A 262 -2.47 -16.02 -7.54
CA SER A 262 -3.01 -16.67 -6.33
C SER A 262 -2.91 -15.73 -5.13
N VAL A 263 -1.74 -15.07 -4.95
CA VAL A 263 -1.55 -14.06 -3.89
C VAL A 263 -2.55 -12.91 -4.01
N GLU A 264 -2.77 -12.35 -5.20
CA GLU A 264 -3.76 -11.27 -5.34
C GLU A 264 -5.18 -11.77 -5.10
N THR A 265 -5.52 -12.97 -5.57
CA THR A 265 -6.85 -13.57 -5.37
C THR A 265 -7.14 -13.79 -3.90
N ALA A 266 -6.17 -14.33 -3.13
CA ALA A 266 -6.29 -14.49 -1.69
C ALA A 266 -6.37 -13.15 -0.96
N THR A 267 -5.60 -12.14 -1.41
CA THR A 267 -5.67 -10.78 -0.87
C THR A 267 -7.06 -10.17 -1.10
N ASP A 268 -7.61 -10.30 -2.30
CA ASP A 268 -8.94 -9.77 -2.65
C ASP A 268 -10.05 -10.48 -1.87
N ALA A 269 -9.96 -11.82 -1.71
CA ALA A 269 -10.88 -12.59 -0.89
C ALA A 269 -10.87 -12.14 0.58
N ALA A 270 -9.69 -11.88 1.15
CA ALA A 270 -9.56 -11.35 2.51
C ALA A 270 -10.14 -9.93 2.67
N CYS A 271 -10.22 -9.16 1.59
CA CYS A 271 -10.82 -7.82 1.54
C CYS A 271 -12.30 -7.81 1.10
N ALA A 272 -12.88 -8.94 0.74
CA ALA A 272 -14.29 -9.04 0.34
C ALA A 272 -15.28 -8.45 1.36
N PRO A 273 -15.07 -8.55 2.70
CA PRO A 273 -15.96 -7.90 3.68
C PRO A 273 -16.06 -6.38 3.51
N ILE A 274 -15.00 -5.70 3.08
CA ILE A 274 -15.01 -4.25 2.82
C ILE A 274 -15.98 -3.93 1.68
N VAL A 275 -15.88 -4.69 0.59
CA VAL A 275 -16.73 -4.55 -0.60
C VAL A 275 -18.19 -4.84 -0.25
N ALA A 276 -18.44 -5.93 0.48
CA ALA A 276 -19.79 -6.32 0.88
C ALA A 276 -20.48 -5.28 1.78
N ARG A 277 -19.73 -4.62 2.68
CA ARG A 277 -20.25 -3.55 3.54
C ARG A 277 -20.60 -2.27 2.79
N LEU A 278 -19.91 -2.01 1.68
CA LEU A 278 -20.18 -0.84 0.83
C LEU A 278 -21.31 -1.09 -0.16
N GLY A 279 -21.45 -2.32 -0.67
CA GLY A 279 -22.48 -2.66 -1.65
C GLY A 279 -22.43 -1.72 -2.86
N ASP A 280 -23.60 -1.19 -3.23
CA ASP A 280 -23.76 -0.30 -4.39
C ASP A 280 -23.05 1.05 -4.21
N ASP A 281 -22.76 1.48 -2.98
CA ASP A 281 -22.08 2.75 -2.69
C ASP A 281 -20.55 2.66 -2.88
N LEU A 282 -20.00 1.49 -3.23
CA LEU A 282 -18.56 1.35 -3.48
C LEU A 282 -18.08 2.32 -4.57
N GLY A 283 -18.86 2.45 -5.65
CA GLY A 283 -18.53 3.34 -6.76
C GLY A 283 -18.42 4.79 -6.30
N GLU A 284 -19.38 5.25 -5.49
CA GLU A 284 -19.41 6.60 -4.92
C GLU A 284 -18.15 6.88 -4.07
N LEU A 285 -17.78 5.95 -3.18
CA LEU A 285 -16.57 6.12 -2.36
C LEU A 285 -15.29 6.18 -3.22
N VAL A 286 -15.20 5.31 -4.23
CA VAL A 286 -14.08 5.27 -5.18
C VAL A 286 -13.95 6.60 -5.93
N GLU A 287 -15.07 7.19 -6.36
CA GLU A 287 -15.08 8.48 -7.05
C GLU A 287 -14.65 9.62 -6.15
N LEU A 288 -15.20 9.71 -4.94
CA LEU A 288 -14.86 10.76 -3.97
C LEU A 288 -13.38 10.76 -3.60
N VAL A 289 -12.90 9.64 -3.03
CA VAL A 289 -11.51 9.54 -2.55
C VAL A 289 -10.54 9.46 -3.73
N GLY A 290 -10.93 8.81 -4.83
CA GLY A 290 -10.17 8.79 -6.07
C GLY A 290 -9.99 10.18 -6.67
N GLY A 291 -11.01 11.03 -6.59
CA GLY A 291 -10.94 12.45 -6.95
C GLY A 291 -9.88 13.20 -6.13
N TRP A 292 -9.90 13.03 -4.81
CA TRP A 292 -8.90 13.64 -3.92
C TRP A 292 -7.48 13.12 -4.17
N SER A 293 -7.32 11.81 -4.36
CA SER A 293 -6.05 11.16 -4.72
C SER A 293 -5.48 11.70 -6.04
N LYS A 294 -6.33 11.96 -7.05
CA LYS A 294 -5.92 12.60 -8.31
C LYS A 294 -5.42 14.03 -8.07
N ARG A 295 -6.10 14.82 -7.24
CA ARG A 295 -5.66 16.18 -6.89
C ARG A 295 -4.31 16.18 -6.14
N LEU A 296 -4.12 15.25 -5.20
CA LEU A 296 -2.84 15.09 -4.49
C LEU A 296 -1.69 14.81 -5.47
N ARG A 297 -1.87 13.89 -6.41
CA ARG A 297 -0.86 13.60 -7.44
C ARG A 297 -0.61 14.81 -8.36
N ALA A 298 -1.67 15.52 -8.76
CA ALA A 298 -1.55 16.72 -9.60
C ALA A 298 -0.77 17.85 -8.90
N ALA A 299 -0.95 17.98 -7.58
CA ALA A 299 -0.24 18.95 -6.74
C ALA A 299 1.19 18.53 -6.36
N GLY A 300 1.66 17.35 -6.80
CA GLY A 300 2.98 16.82 -6.41
C GLY A 300 3.06 16.40 -4.94
N ALA A 301 1.93 16.06 -4.32
CA ALA A 301 1.85 15.63 -2.93
C ALA A 301 2.00 14.09 -2.76
N PHE A 302 2.11 13.35 -3.86
CA PHE A 302 2.34 11.91 -3.87
C PHE A 302 3.12 11.52 -5.14
N PRO A 303 4.01 10.51 -5.11
CA PRO A 303 4.76 10.08 -6.30
C PRO A 303 3.86 9.82 -7.51
N ARG A 304 4.33 10.23 -8.68
CA ARG A 304 3.71 9.83 -9.96
C ARG A 304 3.99 8.33 -10.15
N GLY A 305 2.92 7.57 -10.35
CA GLY A 305 2.98 6.11 -10.58
C GLY A 305 3.53 5.76 -11.95
#